data_AF-A0A1J3K8S6-F1
#
_entry.id   AF-A0A1J3K8S6-F1
#
_cell.length_a   1.000
_cell.length_b   1.000
_cell.length_c   1.000
_cell.angle_alpha   90.00
_cell.angle_beta   90.00
_cell.angle_gamma   90.00
#
_symmetry.space_group_name_H-M   'P 1'
#
loop_
_entity.id
_entity.type
_entity.pdbx_description
1 polymer ?
#
loop_
_entity_poly.entity_id
_entity_poly.type
_entity_poly.pdbx_seq_one_letter_code
_entity_poly.pdbx_strand_id
1 'polypeptide(L)'
;LKNYKSDFLGINHYTSYFIQDCLITACNYGEGASKSEEYALKSKRKDNVSIGEPTDVGWLHNHPEGFRNMLNYLKQRYPNVPMFITENGLGDLELPETTVKELLHDTQRIRYMSGHLDALKSA
;
A
#
# COMPACT_ATOMS: atom_id res chain seq x y z
N LEU A 1 16.27 -7.92 -13.60
CA LEU A 1 17.10 -7.90 -12.38
C LEU A 1 17.97 -9.14 -12.21
N LYS A 2 17.43 -10.38 -12.25
CA LYS A 2 18.31 -11.57 -12.16
C LYS A 2 19.28 -11.74 -13.35
N ASN A 3 18.86 -11.29 -14.54
CA ASN A 3 19.66 -11.40 -15.77
C ASN A 3 20.18 -10.05 -16.29
N TYR A 4 19.83 -8.94 -15.61
CA TYR A 4 20.20 -7.58 -15.99
C TYR A 4 20.34 -6.74 -14.72
N LYS A 5 21.51 -6.11 -14.54
CA LYS A 5 21.84 -5.32 -13.35
C LYS A 5 21.11 -3.97 -13.40
N SER A 6 20.44 -3.62 -12.30
CA SER A 6 19.96 -2.26 -12.07
C SER A 6 20.85 -1.59 -11.04
N ASP A 7 21.03 -0.28 -11.15
CA ASP A 7 21.83 0.50 -10.21
C ASP A 7 21.06 0.78 -8.91
N PHE A 8 19.73 0.87 -8.99
CA PHE A 8 18.82 1.02 -7.85
C PHE A 8 17.39 0.60 -8.18
N LEU A 9 16.52 0.56 -7.17
CA LEU A 9 15.06 0.41 -7.29
C LEU A 9 14.38 1.63 -6.67
N GLY A 10 13.46 2.26 -7.40
CA GLY A 10 12.49 3.21 -6.86
C GLY A 10 11.19 2.49 -6.50
N ILE A 11 10.65 2.77 -5.31
CA ILE A 11 9.45 2.11 -4.79
C ILE A 11 8.42 3.17 -4.43
N ASN A 12 7.24 3.06 -5.05
CA ASN A 12 6.05 3.80 -4.66
C ASN A 12 5.14 2.83 -3.89
N HIS A 13 4.88 3.11 -2.62
CA HIS A 13 3.99 2.29 -1.80
C HIS A 13 3.06 3.15 -0.96
N TYR A 14 1.77 2.81 -1.01
CA TYR A 14 0.71 3.56 -0.34
C TYR A 14 -0.18 2.71 0.56
N THR A 15 -0.44 1.46 0.18
CA THR A 15 -1.39 0.56 0.86
C THR A 15 -1.09 -0.90 0.53
N SER A 16 -1.76 -1.83 1.20
CA SER A 16 -1.76 -3.26 0.87
C SER A 16 -3.18 -3.77 0.63
N TYR A 17 -3.29 -4.96 0.06
CA TYR A 17 -4.56 -5.65 -0.17
C TYR A 17 -4.47 -7.12 0.23
N PHE A 18 -5.61 -7.71 0.59
CA PHE A 18 -5.79 -9.16 0.53
C PHE A 18 -5.93 -9.59 -0.92
N ILE A 19 -5.39 -10.76 -1.24
CA ILE A 19 -5.47 -11.36 -2.58
C ILE A 19 -6.15 -12.72 -2.47
N GLN A 20 -7.11 -12.98 -3.36
CA GLN A 20 -7.72 -14.29 -3.57
C GLN A 20 -7.34 -14.82 -4.96
N ASP A 21 -6.92 -16.09 -5.03
CA ASP A 21 -6.71 -16.77 -6.31
C ASP A 21 -8.03 -16.93 -7.06
N CYS A 22 -8.05 -16.50 -8.31
CA CYS A 22 -9.17 -16.65 -9.23
C CYS A 22 -8.83 -17.50 -10.45
N LEU A 23 -7.62 -18.06 -10.50
CA LEU A 23 -7.19 -18.91 -11.61
C LEU A 23 -7.76 -20.31 -11.46
N ILE A 24 -7.76 -20.83 -10.22
CA ILE A 24 -8.26 -22.18 -9.91
C ILE A 24 -9.64 -22.06 -9.24
N THR A 25 -9.82 -21.08 -8.35
CA THR A 25 -11.08 -20.89 -7.63
C THR A 25 -11.97 -19.88 -8.35
N ALA A 26 -13.27 -20.15 -8.47
CA ALA A 26 -14.19 -19.16 -9.01
C ALA A 26 -14.31 -17.96 -8.06
N CYS A 27 -14.07 -16.76 -8.58
CA CYS A 27 -14.21 -15.51 -7.85
C CYS A 27 -15.44 -14.73 -8.31
N ASN A 28 -15.96 -13.90 -7.41
CA ASN A 28 -16.86 -12.82 -7.80
C ASN A 28 -16.13 -11.79 -8.68
N TYR A 29 -16.90 -11.00 -9.42
CA TYR A 29 -16.35 -9.87 -10.16
C TYR A 29 -15.76 -8.82 -9.20
N GLY A 30 -14.61 -8.26 -9.56
CA GLY A 30 -13.91 -7.23 -8.79
C GLY A 30 -12.52 -6.92 -9.36
N GLU A 31 -11.86 -5.92 -8.79
CA GLU A 31 -10.52 -5.50 -9.22
C GLU A 31 -9.51 -6.67 -9.07
N GLY A 32 -8.81 -7.00 -10.14
CA GLY A 32 -7.86 -8.13 -10.15
C GLY A 32 -8.47 -9.48 -10.55
N ALA A 33 -9.79 -9.64 -10.57
CA ALA A 33 -10.42 -10.94 -10.87
C ALA A 33 -10.36 -11.32 -12.36
N SER A 34 -10.12 -10.35 -13.25
CA SER A 34 -10.14 -10.59 -14.69
C SER A 34 -8.84 -11.22 -15.20
N LYS A 35 -8.91 -11.86 -16.38
CA LYS A 35 -7.74 -12.43 -17.07
C LYS A 35 -6.65 -11.39 -17.34
N SER A 36 -7.06 -10.18 -17.69
CA SER A 36 -6.16 -9.04 -17.94
C SER A 36 -5.47 -8.54 -16.68
N GLU A 37 -5.95 -8.91 -15.50
CA GLU A 37 -5.42 -8.52 -14.20
C GLU A 37 -4.87 -9.73 -13.41
N GLU A 38 -4.49 -10.78 -14.15
CA GLU A 38 -3.78 -11.95 -13.63
C GLU A 38 -4.57 -12.86 -12.68
N TYR A 39 -5.91 -12.75 -12.63
CA TYR A 39 -6.77 -13.59 -11.80
C TYR A 39 -6.42 -13.54 -10.29
N ALA A 40 -6.09 -12.35 -9.78
CA ALA A 40 -5.77 -12.09 -8.39
C ALA A 40 -6.73 -11.06 -7.80
N LEU A 41 -7.93 -11.50 -7.38
CA LEU A 41 -8.96 -10.60 -6.84
C LEU A 41 -8.43 -9.89 -5.59
N LYS A 42 -8.41 -8.55 -5.65
CA LYS A 42 -7.98 -7.69 -4.57
C LYS A 42 -9.15 -7.36 -3.67
N SER A 43 -8.90 -7.37 -2.36
CA SER A 43 -9.86 -6.88 -1.39
C SER A 43 -9.18 -6.07 -0.28
N LYS A 44 -9.90 -5.06 0.21
CA LYS A 44 -9.52 -4.26 1.39
C LYS A 44 -9.89 -4.96 2.70
N ARG A 45 -10.78 -5.96 2.62
CA ARG A 45 -11.32 -6.69 3.77
C ARG A 45 -11.33 -8.19 3.51
N LYS A 46 -11.09 -8.96 4.56
CA LYS A 46 -11.35 -10.40 4.59
C LYS A 46 -12.29 -10.65 5.76
N ASP A 47 -13.51 -11.09 5.44
CA ASP A 47 -14.61 -11.16 6.41
C ASP A 47 -14.79 -9.82 7.13
N ASN A 48 -14.75 -9.81 8.47
CA ASN A 48 -14.88 -8.59 9.28
C ASN A 48 -13.56 -7.85 9.54
N VAL A 49 -12.44 -8.33 8.98
CA VAL A 49 -11.11 -7.76 9.21
C VAL A 49 -10.70 -6.87 8.04
N SER A 50 -10.37 -5.62 8.34
CA SER A 50 -9.77 -4.67 7.38
C SER A 50 -8.27 -4.90 7.27
N ILE A 51 -7.70 -4.72 6.07
CA ILE A 51 -6.26 -4.82 5.87
C ILE A 51 -5.50 -3.75 6.69
N GLY A 52 -6.11 -2.60 6.90
CA GLY A 52 -5.57 -1.49 7.68
C GLY A 52 -6.68 -0.51 8.08
N GLU A 53 -6.30 0.59 8.73
CA GLU A 53 -7.22 1.67 9.05
C GLU A 53 -7.73 2.33 7.75
N PRO A 54 -9.05 2.41 7.52
CA PRO A 54 -9.60 3.08 6.35
C PRO A 54 -9.26 4.58 6.33
N THR A 55 -9.22 5.16 5.15
CA THR A 55 -8.95 6.60 4.94
C THR A 55 -10.03 7.21 4.06
N ASP A 56 -10.02 8.53 3.92
CA ASP A 56 -10.97 9.24 3.06
C ASP A 56 -10.73 8.96 1.55
N VAL A 57 -9.56 8.45 1.21
CA VAL A 57 -9.24 7.94 -0.13
C VAL A 57 -9.63 6.46 -0.21
N GLY A 58 -10.76 6.16 -0.87
CA GLY A 58 -11.42 4.85 -0.79
C GLY A 58 -10.61 3.61 -1.20
N TRP A 59 -9.50 3.76 -1.95
CA TRP A 59 -8.60 2.65 -2.27
C TRP A 59 -7.44 2.48 -1.27
N LEU A 60 -7.14 3.50 -0.47
CA LEU A 60 -5.96 3.60 0.39
C LEU A 60 -6.35 3.24 1.84
N HIS A 61 -5.65 2.27 2.43
CA HIS A 61 -5.78 1.92 3.84
C HIS A 61 -4.42 2.08 4.51
N ASN A 62 -4.38 2.70 5.67
CA ASN A 62 -3.17 2.87 6.45
C ASN A 62 -2.71 1.52 7.01
N HIS A 63 -1.66 0.95 6.42
CA HIS A 63 -1.13 -0.37 6.75
C HIS A 63 0.42 -0.38 6.72
N PRO A 64 1.08 0.24 7.70
CA PRO A 64 2.54 0.36 7.74
C PRO A 64 3.26 -0.99 7.90
N GLU A 65 2.60 -1.99 8.49
CA GLU A 65 3.16 -3.35 8.55
C GLU A 65 3.32 -3.99 7.17
N GLY A 66 2.33 -3.79 6.28
CA GLY A 66 2.43 -4.24 4.89
C GLY A 66 3.59 -3.59 4.14
N PHE A 67 3.84 -2.30 4.40
CA PHE A 67 4.99 -1.59 3.87
C PHE A 67 6.31 -2.24 4.31
N ARG A 68 6.50 -2.48 5.63
CA ARG A 68 7.67 -3.18 6.16
C ARG A 68 7.86 -4.56 5.52
N ASN A 69 6.79 -5.33 5.42
CA ASN A 69 6.83 -6.69 4.88
C ASN A 69 7.23 -6.69 3.39
N MET A 70 6.73 -5.72 2.61
CA MET A 70 7.10 -5.53 1.21
C MET A 70 8.58 -5.15 1.07
N LEU A 71 9.12 -4.25 1.91
CA LEU A 71 10.55 -3.91 1.89
C LEU A 71 11.43 -5.11 2.23
N ASN A 72 11.08 -5.87 3.27
CA ASN A 72 11.79 -7.10 3.64
C ASN A 72 11.79 -8.12 2.49
N TYR A 73 10.65 -8.29 1.82
CA TYR A 73 10.54 -9.16 0.66
C TYR A 73 11.45 -8.71 -0.48
N LEU A 74 11.43 -7.42 -0.84
CA LEU A 74 12.26 -6.89 -1.93
C LEU A 74 13.76 -7.00 -1.61
N LYS A 75 14.17 -6.73 -0.36
CA LYS A 75 15.55 -6.87 0.12
C LYS A 75 16.06 -8.31 -0.02
N GLN A 76 15.21 -9.30 0.30
CA GLN A 76 15.53 -10.71 0.14
C GLN A 76 15.55 -11.14 -1.34
N ARG A 77 14.61 -10.63 -2.14
CA ARG A 77 14.47 -10.99 -3.55
C ARG A 77 15.55 -10.38 -4.44
N TYR A 78 16.00 -9.17 -4.13
CA TYR A 78 16.99 -8.40 -4.88
C TYR A 78 18.15 -7.97 -3.96
N PRO A 79 18.98 -8.93 -3.50
CA PRO A 79 20.08 -8.61 -2.60
C PRO A 79 21.09 -7.68 -3.28
N ASN A 80 21.66 -6.76 -2.50
CA ASN A 80 22.69 -5.79 -2.93
C ASN A 80 22.27 -4.80 -4.02
N VAL A 81 20.97 -4.59 -4.23
CA VAL A 81 20.47 -3.48 -5.07
C VAL A 81 19.99 -2.36 -4.14
N PRO A 82 20.55 -1.13 -4.21
CA PRO A 82 20.04 0.02 -3.47
C PRO A 82 18.55 0.26 -3.73
N MET A 83 17.79 0.61 -2.70
CA MET A 83 16.35 0.87 -2.80
C MET A 83 16.02 2.24 -2.21
N PHE A 84 15.15 2.97 -2.90
CA PHE A 84 14.65 4.28 -2.49
C PHE A 84 13.13 4.26 -2.49
N ILE A 85 12.54 4.81 -1.43
CA ILE A 85 11.12 5.10 -1.42
C ILE A 85 10.93 6.41 -2.17
N THR A 86 10.36 6.32 -3.36
CA THR A 86 10.15 7.47 -4.24
C THR A 86 8.81 8.13 -3.98
N GLU A 87 7.81 7.37 -3.52
CA GLU A 87 6.53 7.92 -3.08
C GLU A 87 5.92 7.13 -1.90
N ASN A 88 5.41 7.87 -0.92
CA ASN A 88 4.56 7.42 0.16
C ASN A 88 3.78 8.63 0.70
N GLY A 89 2.46 8.50 0.88
CA GLY A 89 1.67 9.63 1.34
C GLY A 89 0.19 9.30 1.52
N LEU A 90 -0.53 10.28 2.04
CA LEU A 90 -1.97 10.17 2.32
C LEU A 90 -2.68 11.42 1.80
N GLY A 91 -3.64 11.22 0.90
CA GLY A 91 -4.58 12.26 0.51
C GLY A 91 -5.66 12.46 1.57
N ASP A 92 -6.18 13.67 1.68
CA ASP A 92 -7.30 14.00 2.56
C ASP A 92 -8.45 14.54 1.70
N LEU A 93 -9.70 14.31 2.11
CA LEU A 93 -10.88 14.77 1.38
C LEU A 93 -11.28 16.16 1.88
N GLU A 94 -11.15 17.15 1.02
CA GLU A 94 -11.63 18.50 1.31
C GLU A 94 -13.11 18.63 0.90
N LEU A 95 -13.98 18.90 1.87
CA LEU A 95 -15.39 19.20 1.62
C LEU A 95 -15.57 20.72 1.48
N PRO A 96 -16.63 21.20 0.80
CA PRO A 96 -16.87 22.63 0.58
C PRO A 96 -16.87 23.47 1.88
N GLU A 97 -17.27 22.86 3.00
CA GLU A 97 -17.33 23.46 4.32
C GLU A 97 -16.03 23.35 5.15
N THR A 98 -15.02 22.62 4.66
CA THR A 98 -13.77 22.39 5.41
C THR A 98 -13.01 23.70 5.58
N THR A 99 -12.71 24.05 6.83
CA THR A 99 -11.98 25.28 7.17
C THR A 99 -10.47 25.08 7.08
N VAL A 100 -9.72 26.16 6.84
CA VAL A 100 -8.24 26.14 6.90
C VAL A 100 -7.75 25.61 8.25
N LYS A 101 -8.46 25.92 9.34
CA LYS A 101 -8.11 25.40 10.66
C LYS A 101 -8.19 23.88 10.67
N GLU A 102 -9.25 23.28 10.15
CA GLU A 102 -9.40 21.82 10.08
C GLU A 102 -8.33 21.19 9.19
N LEU A 103 -8.03 21.76 8.01
CA LEU A 103 -6.96 21.29 7.13
C LEU A 103 -5.58 21.28 7.78
N LEU A 104 -5.29 22.25 8.65
CA LEU A 104 -4.03 22.30 9.39
C LEU A 104 -3.96 21.29 10.55
N HIS A 105 -5.10 20.79 11.03
CA HIS A 105 -5.17 19.76 12.07
C HIS A 105 -5.18 18.34 11.48
N ASP A 106 -4.23 18.09 10.57
CA ASP A 106 -4.10 16.86 9.79
C ASP A 106 -3.47 15.71 10.60
N THR A 107 -4.22 15.22 11.57
CA THR A 107 -3.76 14.13 12.45
C THR A 107 -3.69 12.78 11.74
N GLN A 108 -4.49 12.56 10.69
CA GLN A 108 -4.53 11.30 9.95
C GLN A 108 -3.24 11.13 9.13
N ARG A 109 -2.80 12.15 8.39
CA ARG A 109 -1.52 12.11 7.65
C ARG A 109 -0.33 12.04 8.59
N ILE A 110 -0.35 12.75 9.72
CA ILE A 110 0.72 12.63 10.74
C ILE A 110 0.86 11.17 11.21
N ARG A 111 -0.26 10.50 11.56
CA ARG A 111 -0.24 9.09 11.96
C ARG A 111 0.25 8.17 10.84
N TYR A 112 -0.23 8.38 9.62
CA TYR A 112 0.19 7.60 8.44
C TYR A 112 1.71 7.72 8.21
N MET A 113 2.22 8.95 8.13
CA MET A 113 3.64 9.21 7.85
C MET A 113 4.53 8.69 8.97
N SER A 114 4.16 8.92 10.24
CA SER A 114 4.92 8.40 11.38
C SER A 114 5.00 6.87 11.36
N GLY A 115 3.86 6.19 11.15
CA GLY A 115 3.84 4.72 11.11
C GLY A 115 4.65 4.14 9.96
N HIS A 116 4.63 4.76 8.78
CA HIS A 116 5.42 4.31 7.62
C HIS A 116 6.92 4.57 7.80
N LEU A 117 7.30 5.68 8.45
CA LEU A 117 8.71 5.95 8.80
C LEU A 117 9.23 4.98 9.86
N ASP A 118 8.43 4.64 10.87
CA ASP A 118 8.78 3.63 11.87
C ASP A 118 8.93 2.24 11.24
N ALA A 119 8.03 1.89 10.31
CA ALA A 119 8.10 0.66 9.52
C ALA A 119 9.35 0.63 8.63
N LEU A 120 9.70 1.74 7.97
CA LEU A 120 10.92 1.87 7.17
C LEU A 120 12.18 1.66 8.01
N LYS A 121 12.24 2.28 9.20
CA LYS A 121 13.36 2.12 10.14
C LYS A 121 13.51 0.67 10.63
N SER A 122 12.42 -0.09 10.64
CA SER A 122 12.38 -1.47 11.13
C SER A 122 12.60 -2.55 10.04
N ALA A 123 12.81 -2.16 8.78
CA ALA A 123 13.02 -3.06 7.62
C ALA A 123 14.52 -3.32 7.30
#